data_AF-A0A1I1WNV8-F1
#
_entry.id   AF-A0A1I1WNV8-F1
#
_cell.length_a   1.000
_cell.length_b   1.000
_cell.length_c   1.000
_cell.angle_alpha   90.00
_cell.angle_beta   90.00
_cell.angle_gamma   90.00
#
_symmetry.space_group_name_H-M   'P 1'
#
loop_
_entity.id
_entity.type
_entity.pdbx_description
1 polymer ?
#
loop_
_entity_poly.entity_id
_entity_poly.type
_entity_poly.pdbx_seq_one_letter_code
_entity_poly.pdbx_strand_id
1 'polypeptide(L)'
;MRGPSSKISDRGAARFETCLAQQVDLCCALETLADALPSHVDTKAATLLAETLEDSLHHCHQIEENFIFPAILTARPGMLATITRLRAEHVEDEEQACEVKDAIMAFVIRQKRKDVEEFGYLLRGLFVALRRHLAFDRDYVLPLYRRTDAASNITNQPRSPED
;
A
#
# COMPACT_ATOMS: atom_id res chain seq x y z
N MET A 1 29.85 7.05 -15.85
CA MET A 1 29.27 5.70 -15.89
C MET A 1 28.57 5.44 -14.56
N ARG A 2 27.23 5.33 -14.51
CA ARG A 2 26.48 5.00 -13.28
C ARG A 2 26.72 3.54 -12.91
N GLY A 3 27.12 3.27 -11.67
CA GLY A 3 27.42 1.92 -11.17
C GLY A 3 26.17 1.03 -10.99
N PRO A 4 26.34 -0.29 -10.82
CA PRO A 4 25.26 -1.28 -10.73
C PRO A 4 24.29 -1.07 -9.55
N SER A 5 24.72 -0.40 -8.48
CA SER A 5 23.89 -0.09 -7.31
C SER A 5 22.73 0.89 -7.61
N SER A 6 22.95 1.88 -8.49
CA SER A 6 21.91 2.83 -8.95
C SER A 6 20.78 2.15 -9.73
N LYS A 7 21.07 1.07 -10.47
CA LYS A 7 20.05 0.35 -11.27
C LYS A 7 19.17 -0.60 -10.46
N ILE A 8 19.58 -0.96 -9.24
CA ILE A 8 18.82 -1.84 -8.33
C ILE A 8 17.84 -1.00 -7.51
N SER A 9 18.29 0.17 -7.04
CA SER A 9 17.47 1.18 -6.36
C SER A 9 16.34 1.73 -7.25
N ASP A 10 16.63 2.10 -8.51
CA ASP A 10 15.60 2.58 -9.44
C ASP A 10 14.51 1.51 -9.68
N ARG A 11 14.87 0.22 -9.62
CA ARG A 11 13.89 -0.88 -9.70
C ARG A 11 13.09 -1.03 -8.41
N GLY A 12 13.69 -0.78 -7.24
CA GLY A 12 12.99 -0.78 -5.95
C GLY A 12 11.94 0.32 -5.89
N ALA A 13 12.30 1.54 -6.29
CA ALA A 13 11.37 2.67 -6.32
C ALA A 13 10.24 2.45 -7.33
N ALA A 14 10.56 1.97 -8.54
CA ALA A 14 9.53 1.67 -9.54
C ALA A 14 8.56 0.56 -9.08
N ARG A 15 9.08 -0.48 -8.41
CA ARG A 15 8.24 -1.53 -7.81
C ARG A 15 7.32 -0.96 -6.73
N PHE A 16 7.84 -0.09 -5.86
CA PHE A 16 7.02 0.54 -4.84
C PHE A 16 5.95 1.46 -5.44
N GLU A 17 6.28 2.26 -6.45
CA GLU A 17 5.29 3.07 -7.19
C GLU A 17 4.20 2.23 -7.84
N THR A 18 4.55 1.05 -8.35
CA THR A 18 3.57 0.11 -8.90
C THR A 18 2.61 -0.39 -7.82
N CYS A 19 3.12 -0.74 -6.63
CA CYS A 19 2.31 -1.13 -5.49
C CYS A 19 1.38 -0.01 -5.01
N LEU A 20 1.88 1.22 -4.92
CA LEU A 20 1.06 2.37 -4.56
C LEU A 20 -0.09 2.57 -5.56
N ALA A 21 0.18 2.45 -6.86
CA ALA A 21 -0.85 2.53 -7.89
C ALA A 21 -1.89 1.41 -7.75
N GLN A 22 -1.45 0.17 -7.51
CA GLN A 22 -2.36 -0.97 -7.30
C GLN A 22 -3.29 -0.76 -6.10
N GLN A 23 -2.76 -0.27 -4.98
CA GLN A 23 -3.58 0.00 -3.79
C GLN A 23 -4.55 1.19 -4.01
N VAL A 24 -4.16 2.19 -4.80
CA VAL A 24 -5.08 3.26 -5.24
C VAL A 24 -6.23 2.67 -6.06
N ASP A 25 -5.95 1.75 -6.99
CA ASP A 25 -6.98 1.09 -7.80
C ASP A 25 -7.94 0.27 -6.93
N LEU A 26 -7.44 -0.43 -5.90
CA LEU A 26 -8.29 -1.11 -4.90
C LEU A 26 -9.21 -0.13 -4.17
N CYS A 27 -8.67 1.02 -3.72
CA CYS A 27 -9.47 2.05 -3.07
C CYS A 27 -10.58 2.59 -3.98
N CYS A 28 -10.27 2.82 -5.25
CA CYS A 28 -11.25 3.26 -6.25
C CYS A 28 -12.34 2.21 -6.49
N ALA A 29 -11.98 0.93 -6.53
CA ALA A 29 -12.94 -0.17 -6.70
C ALA A 29 -13.87 -0.31 -5.48
N LEU A 30 -13.32 -0.20 -4.26
CA LEU A 30 -14.09 -0.19 -3.00
C LEU A 30 -15.06 0.99 -2.94
N GLU A 31 -14.60 2.20 -3.31
CA GLU A 31 -15.45 3.39 -3.35
C GLU A 31 -16.55 3.26 -4.39
N THR A 32 -16.22 2.80 -5.59
CA THR A 32 -17.21 2.54 -6.66
C THR A 32 -18.29 1.58 -6.19
N LEU A 33 -17.91 0.49 -5.51
CA LEU A 33 -18.86 -0.45 -4.93
C LEU A 33 -19.73 0.22 -3.85
N ALA A 34 -19.10 0.99 -2.95
CA ALA A 34 -19.78 1.66 -1.85
C ALA A 34 -20.79 2.72 -2.32
N ASP A 35 -20.51 3.39 -3.44
CA ASP A 35 -21.38 4.42 -4.04
C ASP A 35 -22.50 3.82 -4.91
N ALA A 36 -22.34 2.58 -5.38
CA ALA A 36 -23.37 1.86 -6.15
C ALA A 36 -24.49 1.27 -5.28
N LEU A 37 -24.32 1.25 -3.96
CA LEU A 37 -25.29 0.72 -3.02
C LEU A 37 -26.56 1.60 -2.93
N PRO A 38 -27.76 1.01 -2.72
CA PRO A 38 -28.05 -0.43 -2.67
C PRO A 38 -28.36 -1.07 -4.03
N SER A 39 -28.57 -0.30 -5.10
CA SER A 39 -29.38 -0.78 -6.25
C SER A 39 -28.61 -0.99 -7.56
N HIS A 40 -27.35 -0.55 -7.65
CA HIS A 40 -26.58 -0.57 -8.90
C HIS A 40 -25.28 -1.34 -8.78
N VAL A 41 -25.22 -2.32 -7.87
CA VAL A 41 -24.02 -3.13 -7.65
C VAL A 41 -23.79 -4.08 -8.82
N ASP A 42 -22.62 -3.94 -9.46
CA ASP A 42 -22.09 -4.95 -10.37
C ASP A 42 -21.50 -6.10 -9.54
N THR A 43 -22.23 -7.21 -9.48
CA THR A 43 -21.83 -8.38 -8.69
C THR A 43 -20.59 -9.07 -9.23
N LYS A 44 -20.30 -8.98 -10.54
CA LYS A 44 -19.08 -9.56 -11.12
C LYS A 44 -17.86 -8.76 -10.70
N ALA A 45 -17.95 -7.44 -10.80
CA ALA A 45 -16.88 -6.54 -10.35
C ALA A 45 -16.64 -6.69 -8.83
N ALA A 46 -17.71 -6.82 -8.04
CA ALA A 46 -17.62 -7.05 -6.61
C ALA A 46 -16.94 -8.39 -6.27
N THR A 47 -17.29 -9.48 -6.96
CA THR A 47 -16.61 -10.78 -6.77
C THR A 47 -15.13 -10.71 -7.11
N LEU A 48 -14.78 -10.10 -8.25
CA LEU A 48 -13.36 -9.96 -8.63
C LEU A 48 -12.57 -9.12 -7.61
N LEU A 49 -13.17 -8.05 -7.09
CA LEU A 49 -12.57 -7.25 -6.02
C LEU A 49 -12.31 -8.12 -4.78
N ALA A 50 -13.31 -8.89 -4.33
CA ALA A 50 -13.17 -9.77 -3.17
C ALA A 50 -12.10 -10.86 -3.36
N GLU A 51 -11.96 -11.40 -4.57
CA GLU A 51 -10.96 -12.43 -4.89
C GLU A 51 -9.52 -11.89 -4.90
N THR A 52 -9.34 -10.58 -5.09
CA THR A 52 -8.01 -9.98 -5.30
C THR A 52 -7.56 -9.05 -4.16
N LEU A 53 -8.49 -8.57 -3.32
CA LEU A 53 -8.25 -7.54 -2.31
C LEU A 53 -7.11 -7.90 -1.34
N GLU A 54 -7.25 -9.01 -0.62
CA GLU A 54 -6.29 -9.42 0.41
C GLU A 54 -4.90 -9.69 -0.19
N ASP A 55 -4.84 -10.53 -1.23
CA ASP A 55 -3.57 -10.92 -1.85
C ASP A 55 -2.81 -9.71 -2.42
N SER A 56 -3.53 -8.77 -3.03
CA SER A 56 -2.92 -7.57 -3.62
C SER A 56 -2.40 -6.62 -2.54
N LEU A 57 -3.19 -6.40 -1.48
CA LEU A 57 -2.81 -5.54 -0.36
C LEU A 57 -1.60 -6.12 0.37
N HIS A 58 -1.67 -7.39 0.77
CA HIS A 58 -0.60 -8.10 1.45
C HIS A 58 0.70 -8.09 0.61
N HIS A 59 0.60 -8.31 -0.70
CA HIS A 59 1.77 -8.24 -1.58
C HIS A 59 2.46 -6.87 -1.55
N CYS A 60 1.68 -5.78 -1.53
CA CYS A 60 2.21 -4.43 -1.47
C CYS A 60 2.90 -4.16 -0.13
N HIS A 61 2.25 -4.49 1.00
CA HIS A 61 2.85 -4.36 2.33
C HIS A 61 4.14 -5.17 2.48
N GLN A 62 4.19 -6.39 1.92
CA GLN A 62 5.40 -7.21 1.93
C GLN A 62 6.56 -6.56 1.17
N ILE A 63 6.29 -5.78 0.12
CA ILE A 63 7.36 -5.04 -0.58
C ILE A 63 7.93 -3.96 0.35
N GLU A 64 7.08 -3.28 1.09
CA GLU A 64 7.51 -2.26 2.03
C GLU A 64 8.30 -2.85 3.18
N GLU A 65 7.77 -3.88 3.82
CA GLU A 65 8.36 -4.48 5.00
C GLU A 65 9.69 -5.18 4.74
N ASN A 66 9.84 -5.82 3.58
CA ASN A 66 11.03 -6.59 3.24
C ASN A 66 12.12 -5.75 2.56
N PHE A 67 11.76 -4.64 1.92
CA PHE A 67 12.72 -3.88 1.09
C PHE A 67 12.76 -2.39 1.42
N ILE A 68 11.62 -1.72 1.52
CA ILE A 68 11.57 -0.26 1.65
C ILE A 68 11.90 0.19 3.07
N PHE A 69 11.19 -0.33 4.07
CA PHE A 69 11.38 0.02 5.47
C PHE A 69 12.78 -0.36 5.99
N PRO A 70 13.35 -1.53 5.69
CA PRO A 70 14.72 -1.86 6.10
C PRO A 70 15.75 -0.87 5.54
N ALA A 71 15.65 -0.51 4.27
CA ALA A 71 16.55 0.46 3.64
C ALA A 71 16.46 1.85 4.29
N ILE A 72 15.23 2.30 4.59
CA ILE A 72 15.01 3.55 5.32
C ILE A 72 15.62 3.49 6.72
N LEU A 73 15.42 2.41 7.48
CA LEU A 73 15.97 2.26 8.83
C LEU A 73 17.49 2.21 8.85
N THR A 74 18.12 1.56 7.86
CA THR A 74 19.58 1.54 7.74
C THR A 74 20.14 2.95 7.56
N ALA A 75 19.52 3.76 6.70
CA ALA A 75 19.98 5.14 6.46
C ALA A 75 19.53 6.13 7.54
N ARG A 76 18.41 5.86 8.22
CA ARG A 76 17.76 6.76 9.17
C ARG A 76 17.16 5.99 10.35
N PRO A 77 17.97 5.55 11.32
CA PRO A 77 17.49 4.80 12.49
C PRO A 77 16.41 5.53 13.31
N GLY A 78 16.40 6.87 13.30
CA GLY A 78 15.38 7.69 13.98
C GLY A 78 13.96 7.51 13.44
N MET A 79 13.78 6.87 12.28
CA MET A 79 12.45 6.55 11.72
C MET A 79 11.77 5.34 12.38
N LEU A 80 12.43 4.65 13.32
CA LEU A 80 11.92 3.42 13.93
C LEU A 80 10.48 3.54 14.43
N ALA A 81 10.16 4.56 15.23
CA ALA A 81 8.81 4.74 15.76
C ALA A 81 7.76 4.94 14.66
N THR A 82 8.11 5.64 13.57
CA THR A 82 7.20 5.82 12.43
C THR A 82 6.97 4.52 11.69
N ILE A 83 8.04 3.76 11.41
CA ILE A 83 7.93 2.48 10.69
C ILE A 83 7.20 1.43 11.54
N THR A 84 7.39 1.42 12.86
CA THR A 84 6.62 0.57 13.76
C THR A 84 5.13 0.90 13.70
N ARG A 85 4.76 2.19 13.64
CA ARG A 85 3.36 2.60 13.45
C ARG A 85 2.81 2.12 12.10
N LEU A 86 3.53 2.32 11.00
CA LEU A 86 3.07 1.88 9.66
C LEU A 86 2.85 0.36 9.60
N ARG A 87 3.72 -0.43 10.24
CA ARG A 87 3.53 -1.89 10.34
C ARG A 87 2.29 -2.28 11.16
N ALA A 88 1.96 -1.51 12.20
CA ALA A 88 0.72 -1.74 12.93
C ALA A 88 -0.50 -1.41 12.06
N GLU A 89 -0.43 -0.33 11.29
CA GLU A 89 -1.47 0.04 10.30
C GLU A 89 -1.63 -1.06 9.24
N HIS A 90 -0.56 -1.66 8.73
CA HIS A 90 -0.67 -2.80 7.80
C HIS A 90 -1.47 -3.98 8.39
N VAL A 91 -1.24 -4.30 9.67
CA VAL A 91 -1.98 -5.39 10.34
C VAL A 91 -3.46 -5.05 10.43
N GLU A 92 -3.79 -3.83 10.84
CA GLU A 92 -5.18 -3.35 10.92
C GLU A 92 -5.86 -3.34 9.54
N ASP A 93 -5.15 -2.86 8.51
CA ASP A 93 -5.66 -2.78 7.14
C ASP A 93 -5.87 -4.19 6.53
N GLU A 94 -4.97 -5.15 6.79
CA GLU A 94 -5.10 -6.53 6.33
C GLU A 94 -6.24 -7.29 7.05
N GLU A 95 -6.39 -7.11 8.36
CA GLU A 95 -7.53 -7.64 9.11
C GLU A 95 -8.86 -7.08 8.58
N GLN A 96 -8.92 -5.77 8.35
CA GLN A 96 -10.10 -5.12 7.81
C GLN A 96 -10.39 -5.54 6.35
N ALA A 97 -9.35 -5.78 5.54
CA ALA A 97 -9.50 -6.30 4.18
C ALA A 97 -10.16 -7.68 4.15
N CYS A 98 -9.80 -8.56 5.10
CA CYS A 98 -10.43 -9.86 5.28
C CYS A 98 -11.93 -9.73 5.61
N GLU A 99 -12.27 -8.87 6.58
CA GLU A 99 -13.68 -8.60 6.93
C GLU A 99 -14.48 -8.03 5.74
N VAL A 100 -13.89 -7.10 5.00
CA VAL A 100 -14.52 -6.48 3.82
C VAL A 100 -14.75 -7.53 2.72
N LYS A 101 -13.78 -8.40 2.45
CA LYS A 101 -13.95 -9.49 1.48
C LYS A 101 -15.13 -10.39 1.86
N ASP A 102 -15.21 -10.83 3.10
CA ASP A 102 -16.29 -11.69 3.58
C ASP A 102 -17.64 -10.98 3.45
N ALA A 103 -17.69 -9.68 3.76
CA ALA A 103 -18.89 -8.87 3.59
C ALA A 103 -19.30 -8.74 2.11
N ILE A 104 -18.35 -8.52 1.19
CA ILE A 104 -18.62 -8.48 -0.26
C ILE A 104 -19.19 -9.81 -0.74
N MET A 105 -18.55 -10.93 -0.38
CA MET A 105 -19.02 -12.27 -0.79
C MET A 105 -20.40 -12.59 -0.23
N ALA A 106 -20.65 -12.25 1.04
CA ALA A 106 -21.96 -12.39 1.65
C ALA A 106 -23.03 -11.55 0.95
N PHE A 107 -22.71 -10.31 0.57
CA PHE A 107 -23.61 -9.41 -0.16
C PHE A 107 -23.98 -9.97 -1.54
N VAL A 108 -22.98 -10.42 -2.31
CA VAL A 108 -23.18 -10.99 -3.65
C VAL A 108 -24.08 -12.23 -3.61
N ILE A 109 -23.90 -13.11 -2.62
CA ILE A 109 -24.68 -14.34 -2.48
C ILE A 109 -26.12 -14.05 -2.03
N ARG A 110 -26.29 -13.19 -1.01
CA ARG A 110 -27.57 -13.04 -0.31
C ARG A 110 -28.49 -11.98 -0.92
N GLN A 111 -27.95 -11.00 -1.65
CA GLN A 111 -28.67 -9.82 -2.16
C GLN A 111 -29.59 -9.15 -1.11
N LYS A 112 -29.31 -9.32 0.18
CA LYS A 112 -30.19 -8.88 1.26
C LYS A 112 -29.94 -7.41 1.54
N ARG A 113 -30.96 -6.59 1.28
CA ARG A 113 -30.92 -5.12 1.42
C ARG A 113 -30.95 -4.58 2.86
N LYS A 114 -31.02 -5.45 3.88
CA LYS A 114 -31.19 -5.00 5.28
C LYS A 114 -29.92 -4.45 5.92
N ASP A 115 -28.75 -4.84 5.42
CA ASP A 115 -27.45 -4.51 6.04
C ASP A 115 -26.61 -3.60 5.11
N VAL A 116 -27.26 -2.86 4.22
CA VAL A 116 -26.58 -2.01 3.21
C VAL A 116 -25.78 -0.88 3.86
N GLU A 117 -26.30 -0.27 4.91
CA GLU A 117 -25.62 0.84 5.60
C GLU A 117 -24.34 0.35 6.29
N GLU A 118 -24.42 -0.79 6.99
CA GLU A 118 -23.27 -1.44 7.61
C GLU A 118 -22.24 -1.88 6.57
N PHE A 119 -22.68 -2.48 5.47
CA PHE A 119 -21.78 -2.86 4.37
C PHE A 119 -21.09 -1.63 3.76
N GLY A 120 -21.85 -0.56 3.50
CA GLY A 120 -21.31 0.71 3.01
C GLY A 120 -20.35 1.37 3.99
N TYR A 121 -20.54 1.18 5.30
CA TYR A 121 -19.63 1.65 6.35
C TYR A 121 -18.32 0.85 6.34
N LEU A 122 -18.37 -0.49 6.26
CA LEU A 122 -17.20 -1.35 6.19
C LEU A 122 -16.31 -1.02 4.99
N LEU A 123 -16.91 -0.91 3.79
CA LEU A 123 -16.18 -0.52 2.57
C LEU A 123 -15.47 0.82 2.74
N ARG A 124 -16.19 1.83 3.25
CA ARG A 124 -15.66 3.19 3.48
C ARG A 124 -14.57 3.23 4.53
N GLY A 125 -14.70 2.43 5.59
CA GLY A 125 -13.66 2.30 6.62
C GLY A 125 -12.32 1.95 6.01
N LEU A 126 -12.28 0.87 5.23
CA LEU A 126 -11.05 0.38 4.62
C LEU A 126 -10.45 1.38 3.61
N PHE A 127 -11.21 1.82 2.60
CA PHE A 127 -10.59 2.66 1.56
C PHE A 127 -10.18 4.05 2.08
N VAL A 128 -10.82 4.57 3.13
CA VAL A 128 -10.40 5.84 3.74
C VAL A 128 -9.11 5.66 4.55
N ALA A 129 -8.97 4.54 5.29
CA ALA A 129 -7.75 4.21 6.00
C ALA A 129 -6.57 4.05 5.02
N LEU A 130 -6.73 3.21 4.00
CA LEU A 130 -5.73 2.98 2.96
C LEU A 130 -5.34 4.28 2.24
N ARG A 131 -6.29 5.15 1.87
CA ARG A 131 -5.94 6.44 1.22
C ARG A 131 -5.05 7.33 2.09
N ARG A 132 -5.21 7.30 3.42
CA ARG A 132 -4.34 8.05 4.33
C ARG A 132 -2.95 7.43 4.41
N HIS A 133 -2.89 6.11 4.46
CA HIS A 133 -1.63 5.35 4.42
C HIS A 133 -0.86 5.65 3.12
N LEU A 134 -1.51 5.48 1.97
CA LEU A 134 -0.94 5.73 0.64
C LEU A 134 -0.51 7.18 0.43
N ALA A 135 -1.25 8.15 0.99
CA ALA A 135 -0.85 9.54 0.96
C ALA A 135 0.47 9.74 1.73
N PHE A 136 0.60 9.13 2.92
CA PHE A 136 1.84 9.17 3.68
C PHE A 136 3.00 8.53 2.91
N ASP A 137 2.77 7.39 2.26
CA ASP A 137 3.83 6.71 1.53
C ASP A 137 4.30 7.50 0.33
N ARG A 138 3.37 8.01 -0.47
CA ARG A 138 3.67 8.81 -1.64
C ARG A 138 4.41 10.09 -1.27
N ASP A 139 3.95 10.78 -0.22
CA ASP A 139 4.44 12.12 0.12
C ASP A 139 5.71 12.07 0.99
N TYR A 140 5.94 10.97 1.73
CA TYR A 140 7.06 10.84 2.67
C TYR A 140 7.92 9.60 2.44
N VAL A 141 7.37 8.38 2.45
CA VAL A 141 8.16 7.14 2.42
C VAL A 141 8.92 6.99 1.10
N LEU A 142 8.24 7.13 -0.04
CA LEU A 142 8.86 7.03 -1.36
C LEU A 142 9.96 8.08 -1.58
N PRO A 143 9.76 9.38 -1.28
CA PRO A 143 10.84 10.37 -1.31
C PRO A 143 12.00 10.06 -0.36
N LEU A 144 11.73 9.50 0.83
CA LEU A 144 12.78 9.08 1.76
C LEU A 144 13.60 7.94 1.18
N TYR A 145 12.96 6.89 0.67
CA TYR A 145 13.61 5.76 0.02
C TYR A 145 14.49 6.19 -1.16
N ARG A 146 13.99 7.05 -2.05
CA ARG A 146 14.79 7.62 -3.15
C ARG A 146 16.05 8.36 -2.65
N ARG A 147 15.98 9.00 -1.48
CA ARG A 147 17.12 9.70 -0.87
C ARG A 147 18.11 8.77 -0.18
N THR A 148 17.65 7.66 0.42
CA THR A 148 18.56 6.65 1.00
C THR A 148 19.47 6.07 -0.06
N ASP A 149 18.94 5.91 -1.27
CA ASP A 149 19.68 5.41 -2.41
C ASP A 149 20.66 6.42 -2.98
N ALA A 150 20.27 7.70 -3.04
CA ALA A 150 21.16 8.77 -3.48
C ALA A 150 22.38 8.96 -2.54
N ALA A 151 22.17 8.88 -1.22
CA ALA A 151 23.24 9.01 -0.23
C ALA A 151 24.23 7.83 -0.27
N SER A 152 23.75 6.63 -0.55
CA SER A 152 24.59 5.43 -0.69
C SER A 152 25.55 5.50 -1.89
N ASN A 153 25.23 6.31 -2.91
CA ASN A 153 26.09 6.54 -4.06
C ASN A 153 27.19 7.59 -3.83
N ILE A 154 27.04 8.48 -2.83
CA ILE A 154 28.01 9.56 -2.54
C ILE A 154 29.17 9.06 -1.66
N THR A 155 28.89 8.16 -0.72
CA THR A 155 29.90 7.63 0.23
C THR A 155 30.96 6.74 -0.44
N ASN A 156 30.75 6.30 -1.68
CA ASN A 156 31.66 5.41 -2.43
C ASN A 156 32.63 6.12 -3.40
N GLN A 157 32.82 7.44 -3.27
CA GLN A 157 33.82 8.17 -4.06
C GLN A 157 35.17 8.17 -3.32
N PRO A 158 36.28 7.68 -3.92
CA PRO A 158 37.58 7.72 -3.26
C PRO A 158 37.97 9.19 -3.06
N ARG A 159 38.29 9.57 -1.82
CA ARG A 159 38.90 10.88 -1.56
C ARG A 159 40.22 10.94 -2.31
N SER A 160 40.37 11.93 -3.19
CA SER A 160 41.67 12.24 -3.79
C SER A 160 42.70 12.47 -2.68
N PRO A 161 43.95 12.00 -2.84
CA PRO A 161 45.02 12.42 -1.94
C PRO A 161 45.20 13.93 -2.12
N GLU A 162 45.17 14.66 -1.02
CA GLU A 162 45.60 16.07 -0.99
C GLU A 162 47.10 16.12 -1.30
N ASP A 163 47.50 17.01 -2.22
CA ASP A 163 48.89 17.42 -2.51
C ASP A 163 49.40 18.40 -1.43
#